data_AF-A0A0F5PBG5-F1
#
_entry.id   AF-A0A0F5PBG5-F1
#
_cell.length_a   1.000
_cell.length_b   1.000
_cell.length_c   1.000
_cell.angle_alpha   90.00
_cell.angle_beta   90.00
_cell.angle_gamma   90.00
#
_symmetry.space_group_name_H-M   'P 1'
#
loop_
_entity.id
_entity.type
_entity.pdbx_description
1 polymer ?
#
loop_
_entity_poly.entity_id
_entity_poly.type
_entity_poly.pdbx_seq_one_letter_code
_entity_poly.pdbx_strand_id
1 'polypeptide(L)'
;MYRQLNFLPTPPWAARAMAEAILLLDPEARTVWEPACGQGHMAEPFRDYFADVFASDVYPHGHGVTIDFLDTREPFAGYAPDWIATNPPFATAAEFIELGLQRARRGVAMLLRLQFLETEGRFELLYGAQPMTLLAPFIERVPMHLGRWEPKGGTATAYAVFLWRKGADPMPIRPIAAGTKKRLTRASDAARFGAKGEAPLLAAMGGES
;
A
#
# COMPACT_ATOMS: atom_id res chain seq x y z
N MET A 1 -11.41 -13.98 -10.24
CA MET A 1 -11.63 -12.80 -9.37
C MET A 1 -10.34 -12.27 -8.74
N TYR A 2 -9.84 -12.75 -7.59
CA TYR A 2 -8.67 -12.12 -6.94
C TYR A 2 -7.38 -12.08 -7.77
N ARG A 3 -7.11 -13.08 -8.62
CA ARG A 3 -5.97 -13.04 -9.57
C ARG A 3 -6.10 -11.94 -10.62
N GLN A 4 -7.32 -11.65 -11.07
CA GLN A 4 -7.56 -10.58 -12.06
C GLN A 4 -7.42 -9.20 -11.42
N LEU A 5 -7.82 -9.08 -10.15
CA LEU A 5 -7.71 -7.83 -9.38
C LEU A 5 -6.33 -7.63 -8.73
N ASN A 6 -5.42 -8.61 -8.80
CA ASN A 6 -4.14 -8.60 -8.08
C ASN A 6 -4.28 -8.23 -6.58
N PHE A 7 -5.36 -8.67 -5.93
CA PHE A 7 -5.64 -8.32 -4.54
C PHE A 7 -4.62 -8.98 -3.60
N LEU A 8 -3.71 -8.17 -3.06
CA LEU A 8 -2.60 -8.57 -2.21
C LEU A 8 -2.63 -7.73 -0.93
N PRO A 9 -3.40 -8.15 0.09
CA PRO A 9 -3.56 -7.38 1.31
C PRO A 9 -2.22 -7.09 1.98
N THR A 10 -1.93 -5.81 2.18
CA THR A 10 -0.68 -5.35 2.78
C THR A 10 -0.72 -5.55 4.29
N PRO A 11 0.34 -6.09 4.92
CA PRO A 11 0.40 -6.15 6.38
C PRO A 11 0.25 -4.75 7.00
N PRO A 12 -0.60 -4.57 8.03
CA PRO A 12 -0.82 -3.27 8.66
C PRO A 12 0.45 -2.54 9.10
N TRP A 13 1.44 -3.26 9.64
CA TRP A 13 2.72 -2.68 10.03
C TRP A 13 3.49 -2.05 8.86
N ALA A 14 3.35 -2.60 7.64
CA ALA A 14 4.00 -2.08 6.44
C ALA A 14 3.30 -0.81 5.93
N ALA A 15 1.96 -0.75 6.05
CA ALA A 15 1.21 0.49 5.80
C ALA A 15 1.64 1.60 6.77
N ARG A 16 1.81 1.30 8.07
CA ARG A 16 2.33 2.27 9.04
C ARG A 16 3.74 2.74 8.70
N ALA A 17 4.62 1.83 8.27
CA ALA A 17 5.97 2.19 7.84
C ALA A 17 5.96 3.13 6.62
N MET A 18 5.03 2.90 5.69
CA MET A 18 4.80 3.80 4.56
C MET A 18 4.29 5.18 5.01
N ALA A 19 3.38 5.24 5.99
CA ALA A 19 2.94 6.52 6.57
C ALA A 19 4.09 7.29 7.23
N GLU A 20 4.95 6.60 7.99
CA GLU A 20 6.16 7.21 8.56
C GLU A 20 7.13 7.72 7.49
N ALA A 21 7.28 7.01 6.38
CA ALA A 21 8.10 7.45 5.25
C ALA A 21 7.51 8.69 4.55
N ILE A 22 6.18 8.76 4.41
CA ILE A 22 5.49 9.96 3.90
C ILE A 22 5.73 11.14 4.83
N LEU A 23 5.51 10.98 6.14
CA LEU A 23 5.67 12.06 7.12
C LEU A 23 7.12 12.49 7.33
N LEU A 24 8.09 11.61 7.06
CA LEU A 24 9.50 11.96 7.01
C LEU A 24 9.81 12.96 5.88
N LEU A 25 9.18 12.77 4.72
CA LEU A 25 9.34 13.67 3.56
C LEU A 25 8.46 14.92 3.67
N ASP A 26 7.28 14.79 4.25
CA ASP A 26 6.27 15.83 4.33
C ASP A 26 5.52 15.80 5.67
N PRO A 27 6.09 16.42 6.72
CA PRO A 27 5.47 16.49 8.05
C PRO A 27 4.10 17.18 8.08
N GLU A 28 3.79 17.95 7.04
CA GLU A 28 2.53 18.67 6.86
C GLU A 28 1.47 17.85 6.09
N ALA A 29 1.76 16.60 5.73
CA ALA A 29 0.75 15.72 5.15
C ALA A 29 -0.38 15.48 6.18
N ARG A 30 -1.63 15.78 5.80
CA ARG A 30 -2.82 15.60 6.66
C ARG A 30 -3.84 14.67 6.04
N THR A 31 -3.93 14.62 4.72
CA THR A 31 -4.98 13.88 4.00
C THR A 31 -4.38 12.87 3.02
N VAL A 32 -4.87 11.64 3.07
CA VAL A 32 -4.44 10.55 2.18
C VAL A 32 -5.63 9.97 1.45
N TRP A 33 -5.45 9.65 0.16
CA TRP A 33 -6.33 8.74 -0.57
C TRP A 33 -5.61 7.42 -0.81
N GLU A 34 -6.22 6.32 -0.36
CA GLU A 34 -5.86 4.95 -0.75
C GLU A 34 -6.82 4.42 -1.84
N PRO A 35 -6.44 4.51 -3.14
CA PRO A 35 -7.35 4.19 -4.26
C PRO A 35 -7.43 2.71 -4.69
N ALA A 36 -6.74 1.80 -4.00
CA ALA A 36 -6.85 0.35 -4.20
C ALA A 36 -6.98 -0.35 -2.83
N CYS A 37 -7.98 0.08 -2.06
CA CYS A 37 -8.03 -0.20 -0.63
C CYS A 37 -8.32 -1.64 -0.25
N GLY A 38 -8.89 -2.42 -1.17
CA GLY A 38 -9.39 -3.74 -0.88
C GLY A 38 -10.23 -3.75 0.40
N GLN A 39 -9.81 -4.55 1.38
CA GLN A 39 -10.50 -4.68 2.67
C GLN A 39 -10.03 -3.67 3.74
N GLY A 40 -9.30 -2.62 3.36
CA GLY A 40 -8.85 -1.55 4.27
C GLY A 40 -7.56 -1.87 5.03
N HIS A 41 -6.76 -2.82 4.54
CA HIS A 41 -5.51 -3.23 5.19
C HIS A 41 -4.46 -2.13 5.28
N MET A 42 -4.49 -1.12 4.39
CA MET A 42 -3.66 0.09 4.50
C MET A 42 -4.44 1.31 4.97
N ALA A 43 -5.65 1.55 4.45
CA ALA A 43 -6.49 2.68 4.86
C ALA A 43 -6.68 2.75 6.38
N GLU A 44 -6.99 1.63 7.04
CA GLU A 44 -7.24 1.65 8.47
C GLU A 44 -5.99 2.00 9.30
N PRO A 45 -4.81 1.39 9.07
CA PRO A 45 -3.58 1.84 9.72
C PRO A 45 -3.14 3.27 9.39
N PHE A 46 -3.48 3.78 8.20
CA PHE A 46 -3.19 5.18 7.82
C PHE A 46 -3.94 6.18 8.70
N ARG A 47 -5.12 5.84 9.22
CA ARG A 47 -5.90 6.71 10.13
C ARG A 47 -5.19 7.04 11.44
N ASP A 48 -4.12 6.32 11.77
CA ASP A 48 -3.30 6.62 12.96
C ASP A 48 -2.29 7.76 12.73
N TYR A 49 -2.09 8.16 11.47
CA TYR A 49 -1.06 9.12 11.06
C TYR A 49 -1.63 10.35 10.35
N PHE A 50 -2.76 10.20 9.66
CA PHE A 50 -3.37 11.25 8.85
C PHE A 50 -4.72 11.66 9.45
N ALA A 51 -5.05 12.95 9.33
CA ALA A 51 -6.29 13.51 9.82
C ALA A 51 -7.50 13.00 9.04
N ASP A 52 -7.33 12.74 7.74
CA ASP A 52 -8.35 12.13 6.90
C ASP A 52 -7.74 11.08 5.97
N VAL A 53 -8.46 9.96 5.82
CA VAL A 53 -8.10 8.86 4.94
C VAL A 53 -9.34 8.50 4.13
N PHE A 54 -9.28 8.86 2.86
CA PHE A 54 -10.26 8.46 1.87
C PHE A 54 -9.85 7.12 1.26
N ALA A 55 -10.74 6.14 1.29
CA ALA A 55 -10.47 4.78 0.80
C ALA A 55 -11.44 4.44 -0.33
N SER A 56 -10.88 3.97 -1.44
CA SER A 56 -11.68 3.49 -2.57
C SER A 56 -11.03 2.28 -3.22
N ASP A 57 -11.84 1.51 -3.94
CA ASP A 57 -11.37 0.41 -4.77
C ASP A 57 -12.27 0.25 -5.99
N VAL A 58 -11.73 -0.24 -7.11
CA VAL A 58 -12.53 -0.53 -8.31
C VAL A 58 -13.53 -1.67 -8.08
N TYR A 59 -13.31 -2.48 -7.04
CA TYR A 59 -14.17 -3.60 -6.66
C TYR A 59 -14.74 -3.42 -5.23
N PRO A 60 -16.02 -3.75 -4.98
CA PRO A 60 -16.64 -3.62 -3.66
C PRO A 60 -16.15 -4.72 -2.69
N HIS A 61 -14.98 -4.53 -2.11
CA HIS A 61 -14.37 -5.44 -1.13
C HIS A 61 -15.00 -5.37 0.28
N GLY A 62 -16.02 -4.53 0.48
CA GLY A 62 -16.66 -4.29 1.79
C GLY A 62 -15.98 -3.23 2.65
N HIS A 63 -15.02 -2.49 2.09
CA HIS A 63 -14.39 -1.32 2.70
C HIS A 63 -14.20 -0.23 1.65
N GLY A 64 -14.28 1.04 2.07
CA GLY A 64 -14.19 2.17 1.16
C GLY A 64 -15.39 2.28 0.21
N VAL A 65 -15.31 3.24 -0.71
CA VAL A 65 -16.30 3.43 -1.77
C VAL A 65 -15.82 2.78 -3.07
N THR A 66 -16.74 2.33 -3.92
CA THR A 66 -16.38 1.66 -5.19
C THR A 66 -16.17 2.69 -6.29
N ILE A 67 -14.92 2.88 -6.71
CA ILE A 67 -14.49 3.86 -7.71
C ILE A 67 -13.32 3.29 -8.50
N ASP A 68 -13.35 3.42 -9.82
CA ASP A 68 -12.16 3.22 -10.65
C ASP A 68 -11.26 4.45 -10.56
N PHE A 69 -10.11 4.32 -9.89
CA PHE A 69 -9.14 5.38 -9.80
C PHE A 69 -8.61 5.81 -11.16
N LEU A 70 -8.50 4.93 -12.15
CA LEU A 70 -7.96 5.28 -13.46
C LEU A 70 -9.01 5.89 -14.40
N ASP A 71 -10.29 5.95 -14.00
CA ASP A 71 -11.31 6.65 -14.76
C ASP A 71 -11.12 8.17 -14.67
N THR A 72 -10.91 8.81 -15.82
CA THR A 72 -10.68 10.26 -15.94
C THR A 72 -11.94 11.03 -16.35
N ARG A 73 -13.05 10.33 -16.64
CA ARG A 73 -14.30 10.95 -17.12
C ARG A 73 -15.05 11.68 -16.01
N GLU A 74 -14.90 11.23 -14.77
CA GLU A 74 -15.43 11.90 -13.58
C GLU A 74 -14.29 12.34 -12.66
N PRO A 75 -13.74 13.56 -12.84
CA PRO A 75 -12.81 14.10 -11.86
C PRO A 75 -13.55 14.19 -10.52
N PHE A 76 -13.04 13.47 -9.53
CA PHE A 76 -13.68 13.25 -8.23
C PHE A 76 -13.97 14.56 -7.50
N ALA A 77 -15.09 15.23 -7.81
CA ALA A 77 -15.66 16.44 -7.19
C ALA A 77 -14.68 17.52 -6.67
N GLY A 78 -13.49 17.67 -7.26
CA GLY A 78 -12.44 18.57 -6.75
C GLY A 78 -11.73 18.09 -5.47
N TYR A 79 -11.92 16.83 -5.04
CA TYR A 79 -11.15 16.24 -3.95
C TYR A 79 -9.69 16.08 -4.36
N ALA A 80 -8.83 16.86 -3.71
CA ALA A 80 -7.39 16.84 -3.92
C ALA A 80 -6.72 16.52 -2.57
N PRO A 81 -6.44 15.24 -2.26
CA PRO A 81 -5.74 14.88 -1.03
C PRO A 81 -4.32 15.45 -1.06
N ASP A 82 -3.66 15.53 0.09
CA ASP A 82 -2.23 15.81 0.12
C ASP A 82 -1.49 14.71 -0.62
N TRP A 83 -1.76 13.47 -0.23
CA TRP A 83 -1.07 12.31 -0.75
C TRP A 83 -2.03 11.27 -1.33
N ILE A 84 -1.58 10.61 -2.40
CA ILE A 84 -2.15 9.34 -2.84
C ILE A 84 -1.18 8.24 -2.42
N ALA A 85 -1.63 7.28 -1.62
CA ALA A 85 -0.79 6.26 -1.03
C ALA A 85 -1.48 4.90 -1.09
N THR A 86 -0.91 3.92 -1.80
CA THR A 86 -1.53 2.58 -1.91
C THR A 86 -0.54 1.47 -2.29
N ASN A 87 -1.02 0.23 -2.28
CA ASN A 87 -0.42 -0.93 -2.93
C ASN A 87 -1.23 -1.23 -4.20
N PRO A 88 -0.88 -0.63 -5.35
CA PRO A 88 -1.71 -0.72 -6.55
C PRO A 88 -1.60 -2.10 -7.23
N PRO A 89 -2.55 -2.45 -8.11
CA PRO A 89 -2.36 -3.57 -9.03
C PRO A 89 -1.07 -3.39 -9.83
N PHE A 90 -0.15 -4.35 -9.79
CA PHE A 90 1.20 -4.16 -10.34
C PHE A 90 1.24 -3.88 -11.86
N ALA A 91 0.25 -4.37 -12.61
CA ALA A 91 0.17 -4.16 -14.05
C ALA A 91 -0.08 -2.69 -14.42
N THR A 92 -0.78 -1.94 -13.56
CA THR A 92 -1.20 -0.56 -13.80
C THR A 92 -0.54 0.43 -12.83
N ALA A 93 0.57 0.03 -12.21
CA ALA A 93 1.22 0.82 -11.18
C ALA A 93 1.79 2.15 -11.72
N ALA A 94 2.24 2.19 -12.99
CA ALA A 94 2.76 3.42 -13.60
C ALA A 94 1.64 4.45 -13.79
N GLU A 95 0.49 4.00 -14.30
CA GLU A 95 -0.72 4.80 -14.51
C GLU A 95 -1.25 5.35 -13.18
N PHE A 96 -1.19 4.54 -12.11
CA PHE A 96 -1.52 5.00 -10.76
C PHE A 96 -0.61 6.12 -10.27
N ILE A 97 0.70 6.05 -10.58
CA ILE A 97 1.66 7.09 -10.20
C ILE A 97 1.42 8.36 -11.01
N GLU A 98 1.29 8.25 -12.33
CA GLU A 98 1.09 9.39 -13.23
C GLU A 98 -0.19 10.15 -12.90
N LEU A 99 -1.31 9.44 -12.78
CA LEU A 99 -2.59 10.04 -12.42
C LEU A 99 -2.61 10.51 -10.96
N GLY A 100 -1.92 9.80 -10.07
CA GLY A 100 -1.70 10.22 -8.70
C GLY A 100 -0.97 11.56 -8.61
N LEU A 101 0.08 11.74 -9.41
CA LEU A 101 0.84 12.99 -9.49
C LEU A 101 0.00 14.12 -10.06
N GLN A 102 -1.03 13.85 -10.85
CA GLN A 102 -1.97 14.88 -11.29
C GLN A 102 -2.97 15.26 -10.18
N ARG A 103 -3.49 14.27 -9.44
CA ARG A 103 -4.59 14.44 -8.47
C ARG A 103 -4.16 14.86 -7.07
N ALA A 104 -3.03 14.38 -6.59
CA ALA A 104 -2.53 14.72 -5.25
C ALA A 104 -1.97 16.14 -5.22
N ARG A 105 -2.24 16.91 -4.17
CA ARG A 105 -1.67 18.26 -4.00
C ARG A 105 -0.17 18.22 -3.75
N ARG A 106 0.30 17.16 -3.10
CA ARG A 106 1.56 17.16 -2.36
C ARG A 106 2.48 15.99 -2.74
N GLY A 107 1.96 14.79 -2.93
CA GLY A 107 2.81 13.67 -3.36
C GLY A 107 2.08 12.36 -3.61
N VAL A 108 2.85 11.37 -4.05
CA VAL A 108 2.38 10.00 -4.29
C VAL A 108 3.34 9.02 -3.63
N ALA A 109 2.81 7.99 -2.99
CA ALA A 109 3.59 6.88 -2.45
C ALA A 109 2.98 5.56 -2.90
N MET A 110 3.81 4.63 -3.39
CA MET A 110 3.35 3.33 -3.87
C MET A 110 4.16 2.20 -3.23
N LEU A 111 3.49 1.21 -2.66
CA LEU A 111 4.12 -0.05 -2.28
C LEU A 111 4.27 -0.94 -3.51
N LEU A 112 5.49 -1.14 -3.99
CA LEU A 112 5.76 -1.89 -5.21
C LEU A 112 6.85 -2.93 -4.99
N ARG A 113 6.89 -3.91 -5.89
CA ARG A 113 8.01 -4.86 -5.97
C ARG A 113 9.27 -4.11 -6.39
N LEU A 114 10.43 -4.50 -5.87
CA LEU A 114 11.69 -3.82 -6.21
C LEU A 114 12.01 -3.88 -7.71
N GLN A 115 11.57 -4.94 -8.40
CA GLN A 115 11.64 -5.08 -9.86
C GLN A 115 10.95 -3.95 -10.64
N PHE A 116 10.16 -3.10 -9.98
CA PHE A 116 9.58 -1.93 -10.63
C PHE A 116 10.65 -0.99 -11.23
N LEU A 117 11.86 -0.97 -10.66
CA LEU A 117 13.03 -0.23 -11.15
C LEU A 117 13.58 -0.76 -12.49
N GLU A 118 13.37 -2.04 -12.78
CA GLU A 118 14.00 -2.77 -13.87
C GLU A 118 13.10 -2.75 -15.12
N THR A 119 12.70 -1.56 -15.58
CA THR A 119 11.84 -1.42 -16.77
C THR A 119 12.18 -0.16 -17.54
N GLU A 120 12.68 -0.31 -18.77
CA GLU A 120 13.12 0.79 -19.64
C GLU A 120 12.04 1.86 -19.81
N GLY A 121 10.78 1.45 -20.06
CA GLY A 121 9.65 2.35 -20.24
C GLY A 121 9.29 3.20 -19.01
N ARG A 122 9.90 2.95 -17.84
CA ARG A 122 9.66 3.73 -16.62
C ARG A 122 10.81 4.68 -16.28
N PHE A 123 11.82 4.78 -17.15
CA PHE A 123 12.97 5.65 -16.90
C PHE A 123 12.53 7.09 -16.64
N GLU A 124 11.67 7.66 -17.50
CA GLU A 124 11.18 9.03 -17.33
C GLU A 124 10.32 9.20 -16.07
N LEU A 125 9.49 8.21 -15.73
CA LEU A 125 8.68 8.24 -14.50
C LEU A 125 9.55 8.24 -13.23
N LEU A 126 10.66 7.50 -13.25
CA LEU A 126 11.55 7.32 -12.11
C LEU A 126 12.61 8.43 -12.01
N TYR A 127 13.09 8.95 -13.14
CA TYR A 127 14.31 9.78 -13.21
C TYR A 127 14.18 11.02 -14.10
N GLY A 128 13.01 11.26 -14.71
CA GLY A 128 12.77 12.39 -15.61
C GLY A 128 12.46 13.70 -14.88
N ALA A 129 11.56 14.51 -15.44
CA ALA A 129 11.29 15.87 -14.97
C ALA A 129 10.68 15.96 -13.56
N GLN A 130 9.91 14.95 -13.14
CA GLN A 130 9.41 14.80 -11.77
C GLN A 130 9.95 13.47 -11.22
N PRO A 131 11.23 13.42 -10.87
CA PRO A 131 11.88 12.16 -10.50
C PRO A 131 11.33 11.63 -9.18
N MET A 132 11.49 10.34 -8.95
CA MET A 132 11.20 9.73 -7.65
C MET A 132 12.05 10.39 -6.57
N THR A 133 11.40 10.86 -5.51
CA THR A 133 12.05 11.55 -4.39
C THR A 133 12.74 10.57 -3.45
N LEU A 134 12.10 9.45 -3.12
CA LEU A 134 12.65 8.48 -2.17
C LEU A 134 12.27 7.06 -2.53
N LEU A 135 13.28 6.19 -2.53
CA LEU A 135 13.10 4.74 -2.49
C LEU A 135 13.33 4.27 -1.04
N ALA A 136 12.34 3.58 -0.48
CA ALA A 136 12.42 3.01 0.86
C ALA A 136 12.21 1.48 0.85
N PRO A 137 13.28 0.69 0.60
CA PRO A 137 13.21 -0.77 0.60
C PRO A 137 12.92 -1.33 1.99
N PHE A 138 12.07 -2.35 2.07
CA PHE A 138 11.87 -3.09 3.32
C PHE A 138 13.00 -4.10 3.53
N ILE A 139 13.69 -3.99 4.67
CA ILE A 139 14.70 -4.97 5.08
C ILE A 139 14.03 -6.25 5.62
N GLU A 140 12.89 -6.10 6.30
CA GLU A 140 12.05 -7.22 6.74
C GLU A 140 11.04 -7.60 5.66
N ARG A 141 10.80 -8.91 5.47
CA ARG A 141 9.84 -9.38 4.46
C ARG A 141 8.42 -8.89 4.76
N VAL A 142 7.74 -8.44 3.70
CA VAL A 142 6.33 -8.00 3.71
C VAL A 142 5.47 -9.11 3.09
N PRO A 143 4.99 -10.10 3.86
CA PRO A 143 4.26 -11.23 3.31
C PRO A 143 2.87 -10.80 2.82
N MET A 144 2.68 -10.81 1.50
CA MET A 144 1.39 -10.56 0.84
C MET A 144 0.98 -11.79 0.05
N HIS A 145 -0.11 -12.44 0.48
CA HIS A 145 -0.65 -13.61 -0.20
C HIS A 145 -1.86 -13.20 -1.01
N LEU A 146 -2.12 -13.91 -2.10
CA LEU A 146 -3.28 -13.61 -2.93
C LEU A 146 -4.57 -13.73 -2.12
N GLY A 147 -5.31 -12.63 -2.04
CA GLY A 147 -6.62 -12.53 -1.41
C GLY A 147 -6.62 -12.52 0.12
N ARG A 148 -5.46 -12.59 0.79
CA ARG A 148 -5.40 -12.65 2.26
C ARG A 148 -4.06 -12.20 2.82
N TRP A 149 -4.07 -11.77 4.08
CA TRP A 149 -2.85 -11.58 4.85
C TRP A 149 -2.70 -12.70 5.89
N GLU A 150 -1.56 -13.39 5.86
CA GLU A 150 -1.20 -14.40 6.87
C GLU A 150 -0.11 -13.82 7.78
N PRO A 151 -0.41 -13.48 9.05
CA PRO A 151 0.56 -12.81 9.92
C PRO A 151 1.87 -13.57 10.14
N LYS A 152 1.79 -14.91 10.13
CA LYS A 152 2.92 -15.84 10.27
C LYS A 152 3.43 -16.40 8.93
N GLY A 153 2.83 -16.00 7.81
CA GLY A 153 3.22 -16.45 6.49
C GLY A 153 4.49 -15.74 5.98
N GLY A 154 5.00 -16.22 4.85
CA GLY A 154 6.24 -15.72 4.25
C GLY A 154 6.15 -15.67 2.73
N THR A 155 6.74 -14.64 2.13
CA THR A 155 6.90 -14.54 0.67
C THR A 155 8.33 -14.10 0.34
N ALA A 156 8.89 -14.61 -0.75
CA ALA A 156 10.26 -14.27 -1.17
C ALA A 156 10.37 -12.92 -1.92
N THR A 157 9.26 -12.26 -2.21
CA THR A 157 9.25 -10.99 -2.94
C THR A 157 9.87 -9.86 -2.12
N ALA A 158 10.71 -9.05 -2.77
CA ALA A 158 11.25 -7.82 -2.20
C ALA A 158 10.33 -6.65 -2.56
N TYR A 159 9.97 -5.85 -1.57
CA TYR A 159 9.11 -4.68 -1.73
C TYR A 159 9.83 -3.42 -1.25
N ALA A 160 9.43 -2.28 -1.80
CA ALA A 160 9.84 -0.96 -1.34
C ALA A 160 8.64 0.00 -1.42
N VAL A 161 8.67 1.05 -0.61
CA VAL A 161 7.83 2.22 -0.86
C VAL A 161 8.58 3.14 -1.84
N PHE A 162 7.92 3.50 -2.93
CA PHE A 162 8.39 4.45 -3.92
C PHE A 162 7.63 5.76 -3.70
N LEU A 163 8.33 6.86 -3.43
CA LEU A 163 7.71 8.14 -3.07
C LEU A 163 8.13 9.24 -4.03
N TRP A 164 7.14 10.01 -4.48
CA TRP A 164 7.31 11.26 -5.20
C TRP A 164 6.69 12.39 -4.38
N ARG A 165 7.51 13.35 -3.99
CA ARG A 165 7.11 14.58 -3.34
C ARG A 165 7.23 15.71 -4.36
N LYS A 166 6.12 16.40 -4.64
CA LYS A 166 6.13 17.51 -5.61
C LYS A 166 7.07 18.62 -5.14
N GLY A 167 7.95 19.06 -6.05
CA GLY A 167 8.92 20.13 -5.77
C GLY A 167 10.06 19.74 -4.83
N ALA A 168 10.29 18.44 -4.61
CA ALA A 168 11.45 17.96 -3.83
C ALA A 168 12.45 17.22 -4.72
N ASP A 169 13.73 17.42 -4.41
CA ASP A 169 14.83 16.74 -5.10
C ASP A 169 14.95 15.26 -4.66
N PRO A 170 15.48 14.38 -5.52
CA PRO A 170 15.80 13.01 -5.15
C PRO A 170 16.70 12.93 -3.91
N MET A 171 16.39 11.99 -3.03
CA MET A 171 17.13 11.72 -1.82
C MET A 171 17.86 10.37 -1.91
N PRO A 172 18.93 10.18 -1.13
CA PRO A 172 19.53 8.85 -0.95
C PRO A 172 18.48 7.84 -0.48
N ILE A 173 18.64 6.58 -0.92
CA ILE A 173 17.81 5.45 -0.48
C ILE A 173 17.77 5.42 1.05
N ARG A 174 16.57 5.34 1.64
CA ARG A 174 16.39 5.18 3.08
C ARG A 174 15.62 3.89 3.37
N PRO A 175 16.30 2.79 3.73
CA PRO A 175 15.63 1.53 3.97
C PRO A 175 14.71 1.60 5.20
N ILE A 176 13.59 0.90 5.12
CA ILE A 176 12.74 0.60 6.28
C ILE A 176 13.46 -0.48 7.09
N ALA A 177 14.09 -0.04 8.18
CA ALA A 177 15.06 -0.81 8.95
C ALA A 177 14.47 -2.03 9.67
N ALA A 178 15.34 -2.98 10.00
CA ALA A 178 14.99 -4.13 10.82
C ALA A 178 14.42 -3.73 12.19
N GLY A 179 13.46 -4.51 12.69
CA GLY A 179 12.73 -4.20 13.92
C GLY A 179 11.51 -3.31 13.71
N THR A 180 11.31 -2.75 12.52
CA THR A 180 10.12 -1.97 12.17
C THR A 180 8.86 -2.82 12.24
N LYS A 181 8.89 -4.07 11.77
CA LYS A 181 7.75 -4.99 11.87
C LYS A 181 7.33 -5.17 13.33
N LYS A 182 8.30 -5.43 14.22
CA LYS A 182 8.03 -5.58 15.66
C LYS A 182 7.47 -4.30 16.27
N ARG A 183 8.04 -3.13 15.92
CA ARG A 183 7.64 -1.82 16.45
C ARG A 183 6.22 -1.41 16.01
N LEU A 184 5.86 -1.72 14.77
CA LEU A 184 4.63 -1.22 14.15
C LEU A 184 3.48 -2.22 14.08
N THR A 185 3.72 -3.50 14.36
CA THR A 185 2.62 -4.46 14.51
C THR A 185 1.86 -4.17 15.80
N ARG A 186 0.55 -3.99 15.71
CA ARG A 186 -0.34 -3.86 16.88
C ARG A 186 -0.98 -5.21 17.24
N ALA A 187 -1.30 -5.39 18.52
CA ALA A 187 -1.94 -6.61 19.03
C ALA A 187 -3.28 -6.93 18.33
N SER A 188 -4.03 -5.90 17.93
CA SER A 188 -5.31 -6.05 17.23
C SER A 188 -5.19 -6.43 15.75
N ASP A 189 -4.01 -6.27 15.13
CA ASP A 189 -3.88 -6.34 13.68
C ASP A 189 -4.28 -7.71 13.14
N ALA A 190 -3.77 -8.79 13.72
CA ALA A 190 -4.08 -10.15 13.29
C ALA A 190 -5.58 -10.48 13.43
N ALA A 191 -6.23 -9.98 14.49
CA ALA A 191 -7.66 -10.20 14.72
C ALA A 191 -8.54 -9.42 13.72
N ARG A 192 -8.11 -8.21 13.32
CA ARG A 192 -8.84 -7.34 12.40
C ARG A 192 -8.65 -7.73 10.93
N PHE A 193 -7.42 -8.06 10.55
CA PHE A 193 -7.00 -8.12 9.15
C PHE A 193 -6.42 -9.47 8.74
N GLY A 194 -6.04 -10.31 9.70
CA GLY A 194 -5.47 -11.62 9.42
C GLY A 194 -6.51 -12.55 8.79
N ALA A 195 -6.04 -13.45 7.93
CA ALA A 195 -6.84 -14.54 7.43
C ALA A 195 -7.42 -15.32 8.63
N LYS A 196 -8.75 -15.37 8.72
CA LYS A 196 -9.43 -16.29 9.63
C LYS A 196 -9.22 -17.68 9.04
N GLY A 197 -8.35 -18.48 9.64
CA GLY A 197 -8.28 -19.89 9.29
C GLY A 197 -9.63 -20.55 9.57
N GLU A 198 -9.95 -21.61 8.84
CA GLU A 198 -10.81 -22.63 9.44
C GLU A 198 -10.09 -23.12 10.71
N ALA A 199 -10.82 -23.20 11.82
CA ALA A 199 -10.28 -23.83 13.03
C ALA A 199 -9.74 -25.21 12.63
N PRO A 200 -8.55 -25.64 13.12
CA PRO A 200 -8.07 -26.98 12.82
C PRO A 200 -9.17 -27.97 13.23
N LEU A 201 -9.50 -28.89 12.33
CA LEU A 201 -10.46 -29.97 12.54
C LEU A 201 -9.89 -30.95 13.58
N LEU A 202 -9.81 -30.54 14.83
CA LEU A 202 -9.48 -31.38 15.98
C LEU A 202 -10.76 -31.67 16.76
N ALA A 203 -11.68 -32.39 16.12
CA ALA A 203 -12.81 -33.06 16.79
C ALA A 203 -13.50 -34.06 15.85
N ALA A 204 -12.78 -35.08 15.36
CA ALA A 204 -13.39 -36.30 14.81
C ALA A 204 -12.37 -37.44 14.67
N MET A 205 -11.59 -37.73 15.72
CA MET A 205 -10.90 -39.04 15.87
C MET A 205 -10.94 -39.52 17.33
N GLY A 206 -12.03 -39.19 18.03
CA GLY A 206 -12.39 -39.83 19.28
C GLY A 206 -13.64 -40.68 19.06
N GLY A 207 -13.44 -41.96 18.76
CA GLY A 207 -14.52 -42.94 18.67
C GLY A 207 -14.42 -43.82 17.44
N GLU A 208 -13.79 -44.99 17.58
CA GLU A 208 -14.50 -46.27 17.46
C GLU A 208 -13.55 -47.41 17.89
N SER A 209 -14.03 -48.13 18.92
CA SER A 209 -13.70 -49.49 19.38
C SER A 209 -12.24 -49.90 19.60
#